data_AF-A0A965Z2R4-F1
#
_entry.id   AF-A0A965Z2R4-F1
#
_cell.length_a   1.000
_cell.length_b   1.000
_cell.length_c   1.000
_cell.angle_alpha   90.00
_cell.angle_beta   90.00
_cell.angle_gamma   90.00
#
_symmetry.space_group_name_H-M   'P 1'
#
loop_
_entity.id
_entity.type
_entity.pdbx_description
1 polymer ?
#
loop_
_entity_poly.entity_id
_entity_poly.type
_entity_poly.pdbx_seq_one_letter_code
_entity_poly.pdbx_strand_id
1 'polypeptide(L)'
;MSRTPARIRPRPAGFTFVELLLALALGALVAAILGALLHGLFAAGEGQSGRLRGPFAARAALRTLSRELACAFAPPVEDVPPLQLSVSTEVGQPETVLSFYVPVPGPLGYDIEQVTYEIAPTRGAQREWRRISAPCSGPFADAPVTNVLFTGSFSLIVEILSEEVAHPVWPPPQGETKPGLPASVRLTLALPGQAPRPTEVLLQAATGIRCPIERAAADENAAADAPAGE
;
A
#
# COMPACT_ATOMS: atom_id res chain seq x y z
N MET A 1 39.55 10.82 -89.57
CA MET A 1 38.22 10.21 -89.33
C MET A 1 38.42 8.70 -89.28
N SER A 2 38.07 7.90 -88.28
CA SER A 2 37.45 8.12 -86.97
C SER A 2 37.91 6.93 -86.08
N ARG A 3 38.53 7.20 -84.92
CA ARG A 3 38.86 6.16 -83.93
C ARG A 3 37.58 5.79 -83.19
N THR A 4 37.10 4.57 -83.38
CA THR A 4 35.95 4.04 -82.65
C THR A 4 36.32 3.90 -81.16
N PRO A 5 35.58 4.50 -80.22
CA PRO A 5 35.89 4.33 -78.80
C PRO A 5 35.49 2.92 -78.37
N ALA A 6 36.40 2.21 -77.69
CA ALA A 6 36.07 0.98 -77.00
C ALA A 6 35.03 1.29 -75.91
N ARG A 7 33.81 0.74 -76.06
CA ARG A 7 32.79 0.76 -75.01
C ARG A 7 33.33 0.02 -73.79
N ILE A 8 33.65 0.75 -72.73
CA ILE A 8 33.84 0.19 -71.39
C ILE A 8 32.47 -0.37 -70.97
N ARG A 9 32.32 -1.69 -70.99
CA ARG A 9 31.14 -2.35 -70.42
C ARG A 9 31.17 -2.12 -68.90
N PRO A 10 30.09 -1.62 -68.27
CA PRO A 10 29.98 -1.67 -66.83
C PRO A 10 29.98 -3.16 -66.43
N ARG A 11 30.92 -3.57 -65.57
CA ARG A 11 30.81 -4.87 -64.91
C ARG A 11 29.49 -4.85 -64.14
N PRO A 12 28.57 -5.80 -64.35
CA PRO A 12 27.46 -5.94 -63.42
C PRO A 12 28.09 -6.31 -62.08
N ALA A 13 28.00 -5.42 -61.10
CA ALA A 13 28.26 -5.77 -59.71
C ALA A 13 27.13 -6.69 -59.26
N GLY A 14 27.20 -7.95 -59.69
CA GLY A 14 26.32 -9.01 -59.24
C GLY A 14 26.72 -9.41 -57.83
N PHE A 15 25.73 -9.49 -56.95
CA PHE A 15 25.90 -9.92 -55.58
C PHE A 15 26.50 -11.33 -55.57
N THR A 16 27.71 -11.46 -55.05
CA THR A 16 28.41 -12.75 -55.04
C THR A 16 27.78 -13.67 -53.99
N PHE A 17 27.85 -14.98 -54.20
CA PHE A 17 27.34 -15.96 -53.22
C PHE A 17 27.97 -15.76 -51.82
N VAL A 18 29.23 -15.32 -51.77
CA VAL A 18 29.94 -14.97 -50.55
C VAL A 18 29.32 -13.73 -49.87
N GLU A 19 29.00 -12.68 -50.62
CA GLU A 19 28.31 -11.50 -50.07
C GLU A 19 26.90 -11.84 -49.56
N LEU A 20 26.19 -12.78 -50.20
CA LEU A 20 24.90 -13.27 -49.71
C LEU A 20 25.03 -14.04 -48.40
N LEU A 21 25.99 -14.96 -48.31
CA LEU A 21 26.27 -15.67 -47.07
C LEU A 21 26.68 -14.71 -45.95
N LEU A 22 27.49 -13.70 -46.26
CA LEU A 22 27.92 -12.70 -45.31
C LEU A 22 26.76 -11.83 -44.83
N ALA A 23 25.90 -11.35 -45.74
CA ALA A 23 24.71 -10.57 -45.41
C ALA A 23 23.71 -11.39 -44.59
N LEU A 24 23.53 -12.68 -44.90
CA LEU A 24 22.69 -13.59 -44.14
C LEU A 24 23.25 -13.81 -42.72
N ALA A 25 24.56 -14.03 -42.59
CA ALA A 25 25.22 -14.23 -41.31
C ALA A 25 25.14 -12.97 -40.43
N LEU A 26 25.36 -11.79 -41.00
CA LEU A 26 25.19 -10.51 -40.31
C LEU A 26 23.73 -10.28 -39.91
N GLY A 27 22.76 -10.57 -40.80
CA GLY A 27 21.34 -10.48 -40.49
C GLY A 27 20.93 -11.40 -39.35
N ALA A 28 21.39 -12.66 -39.37
CA ALA A 28 21.14 -13.64 -38.31
C ALA A 28 21.78 -13.21 -36.98
N LEU A 29 23.00 -12.67 -37.01
CA LEU A 29 23.68 -12.16 -35.82
C LEU A 29 22.93 -10.98 -35.21
N VAL A 30 22.52 -10.01 -36.03
CA VAL A 30 21.75 -8.84 -35.58
C VAL A 30 20.40 -9.29 -35.00
N ALA A 31 19.70 -10.22 -35.66
CA ALA A 31 18.44 -10.77 -35.17
C ALA A 31 18.61 -11.52 -33.83
N ALA A 32 19.69 -12.29 -33.68
CA ALA A 32 20.01 -12.99 -32.43
C ALA A 32 20.30 -12.02 -31.28
N ILE A 33 21.08 -10.96 -31.53
CA ILE A 33 21.36 -9.92 -30.55
C ILE A 33 20.05 -9.22 -30.15
N LEU A 34 19.22 -8.82 -31.12
CA LEU A 34 17.94 -8.17 -30.85
C LEU A 34 17.00 -9.08 -30.04
N GLY A 35 16.94 -10.37 -30.42
CA GLY A 35 16.15 -11.38 -29.72
C GLY A 35 16.60 -11.60 -28.28
N ALA A 36 17.91 -11.64 -28.03
CA ALA A 36 18.47 -11.76 -26.68
C ALA A 36 18.19 -10.51 -25.82
N LEU A 37 18.30 -9.32 -26.40
CA LEU A 37 17.98 -8.06 -25.70
C LEU A 37 16.49 -7.97 -25.36
N LEU A 38 15.60 -8.35 -26.28
CA LEU A 38 14.16 -8.40 -26.02
C LEU A 38 13.81 -9.43 -24.94
N HIS A 39 14.40 -10.63 -24.99
CA HIS A 39 14.23 -11.63 -23.93
C HIS A 39 14.72 -11.13 -22.57
N GLY A 40 15.89 -10.48 -22.53
CA GLY A 40 16.42 -9.88 -21.31
C GLY A 40 15.50 -8.80 -20.74
N LEU A 41 14.93 -7.94 -21.60
CA LEU A 41 13.99 -6.90 -21.20
C LEU A 41 12.70 -7.48 -20.63
N PHE A 42 12.13 -8.51 -21.27
CA PHE A 42 10.93 -9.18 -20.77
C PHE A 42 11.19 -9.91 -19.45
N ALA A 43 12.30 -10.65 -19.33
CA ALA A 43 12.68 -11.33 -18.10
C ALA A 43 12.93 -10.35 -16.92
N ALA A 44 13.54 -9.19 -17.20
CA ALA A 44 13.73 -8.14 -16.19
C ALA A 44 12.39 -7.51 -15.75
N GLY A 45 11.46 -7.29 -16.68
CA GLY A 45 10.12 -6.78 -16.39
C GLY A 45 9.28 -7.76 -15.56
N GLU A 46 9.39 -9.06 -15.83
CA GLU A 46 8.77 -10.13 -15.03
C GLU A 46 9.34 -10.19 -13.61
N GLY A 47 10.66 -10.05 -13.46
CA GLY A 47 11.31 -10.01 -12.15
C GLY A 47 10.87 -8.82 -11.29
N GLN A 48 10.73 -7.63 -11.89
CA GLN A 48 10.32 -6.42 -11.16
C GLN A 48 8.81 -6.39 -10.87
N SER A 49 7.97 -6.85 -11.79
CA SER A 49 6.54 -7.02 -11.55
C SER A 49 6.23 -8.11 -10.52
N GLY A 50 7.01 -9.20 -10.49
CA GLY A 50 6.95 -10.22 -9.44
C GLY A 50 7.33 -9.71 -8.05
N ARG A 51 8.20 -8.69 -7.95
CA ARG A 51 8.52 -8.04 -6.67
C ARG A 51 7.40 -7.15 -6.15
N LEU A 52 6.55 -6.61 -7.03
CA LEU A 52 5.40 -5.75 -6.69
C LEU A 52 4.08 -6.54 -6.57
N ARG A 53 3.96 -7.70 -7.21
CA ARG A 53 2.72 -8.53 -7.25
C ARG A 53 2.87 -9.93 -6.65
N GLY A 54 4.08 -10.31 -6.23
CA GLY A 54 4.35 -11.63 -5.67
C GLY A 54 4.17 -11.72 -4.15
N PRO A 55 4.40 -12.91 -3.56
CA PRO A 55 4.29 -13.16 -2.13
C PRO A 55 5.14 -12.24 -1.23
N PHE A 56 6.20 -11.66 -1.78
CA PHE A 56 7.02 -10.68 -1.06
C PHE A 56 6.26 -9.38 -0.83
N ALA A 57 5.59 -8.84 -1.85
CA ALA A 57 4.79 -7.62 -1.75
C ALA A 57 3.62 -7.79 -0.77
N ALA A 58 2.88 -8.90 -0.85
CA ALA A 58 1.80 -9.19 0.10
C ALA A 58 2.29 -9.24 1.56
N ARG A 59 3.46 -9.86 1.80
CA ARG A 59 4.08 -9.89 3.14
C ARG A 59 4.61 -8.53 3.57
N ALA A 60 5.08 -7.69 2.64
CA ALA A 60 5.46 -6.32 2.94
C ALA A 60 4.24 -5.48 3.33
N ALA A 61 3.13 -5.59 2.60
CA ALA A 61 1.86 -4.96 2.94
C ALA A 61 1.36 -5.38 4.34
N LEU A 62 1.41 -6.67 4.66
CA LEU A 62 1.07 -7.19 5.99
C LEU A 62 1.97 -6.61 7.09
N ARG A 63 3.28 -6.50 6.84
CA ARG A 63 4.21 -5.89 7.81
C ARG A 63 3.93 -4.41 8.02
N THR A 64 3.58 -3.67 6.96
CA THR A 64 3.20 -2.26 7.07
C THR A 64 1.95 -2.11 7.93
N LEU A 65 0.88 -2.86 7.62
CA LEU A 65 -0.33 -2.89 8.44
C LEU A 65 -0.03 -3.24 9.90
N SER A 66 0.78 -4.30 10.13
CA SER A 66 1.11 -4.73 11.49
C SER A 66 1.86 -3.66 12.29
N ARG A 67 2.77 -2.91 11.64
CA ARG A 67 3.52 -1.82 12.29
C ARG A 67 2.61 -0.65 12.62
N GLU A 68 1.72 -0.28 11.71
CA GLU A 68 0.79 0.82 11.94
C GLU A 68 -0.23 0.48 13.03
N LEU A 69 -0.76 -0.75 13.04
CA LEU A 69 -1.63 -1.25 14.10
C LEU A 69 -0.95 -1.24 15.48
N ALA A 70 0.33 -1.60 15.55
CA ALA A 70 1.09 -1.55 16.81
C ALA A 70 1.23 -0.12 17.35
N CYS A 71 1.10 0.90 16.49
CA CYS A 71 1.12 2.32 16.84
C CYS A 71 -0.28 2.96 16.89
N ALA A 72 -1.34 2.15 16.76
CA ALA A 72 -2.70 2.66 16.82
C ALA A 72 -2.99 3.23 18.21
N PHE A 73 -3.72 4.34 18.26
CA PHE A 73 -4.06 5.00 19.52
C PHE A 73 -5.51 5.49 19.54
N ALA A 74 -6.02 5.74 20.74
CA ALA A 74 -7.35 6.33 20.93
C ALA A 74 -7.26 7.86 20.84
N PRO A 75 -7.93 8.50 19.86
CA PRO A 75 -7.93 9.95 19.75
C PRO A 75 -8.60 10.59 20.98
N PRO A 76 -8.16 11.77 21.44
CA PRO A 76 -8.72 12.46 22.60
C PRO A 76 -10.05 13.17 22.28
N VAL A 77 -10.86 12.62 21.37
CA VAL A 77 -12.13 13.19 20.93
C VAL A 77 -13.25 12.24 21.36
N GLU A 78 -14.26 12.77 22.04
CA GLU A 78 -15.43 11.99 22.43
C GLU A 78 -16.23 11.56 21.19
N ASP A 79 -16.89 10.40 21.27
CA ASP A 79 -17.73 9.80 20.22
C ASP A 79 -17.04 9.39 18.90
N VAL A 80 -15.71 9.50 18.82
CA VAL A 80 -14.94 8.93 17.71
C VAL A 80 -14.38 7.58 18.12
N PRO A 81 -14.79 6.47 17.46
CA PRO A 81 -14.25 5.16 17.78
C PRO A 81 -12.76 5.09 17.40
N PRO A 82 -11.87 4.68 18.33
CA PRO A 82 -10.42 4.58 18.09
C PRO A 82 -10.02 3.70 16.91
N LEU A 83 -10.83 2.66 16.67
CA LEU A 83 -10.62 1.68 15.64
C LEU A 83 -11.99 1.19 15.18
N GLN A 84 -12.15 0.98 13.88
CA GLN A 84 -13.33 0.34 13.31
C GLN A 84 -12.88 -0.78 12.37
N LEU A 85 -13.62 -1.89 12.40
CA LEU A 85 -13.47 -3.00 11.47
C LEU A 85 -14.86 -3.32 10.92
N SER A 86 -14.99 -3.31 9.60
CA SER A 86 -16.18 -3.79 8.91
C SER A 86 -15.81 -4.78 7.81
N VAL A 87 -16.69 -5.74 7.60
CA VAL A 87 -16.59 -6.75 6.55
C VAL A 87 -17.88 -6.70 5.75
N SER A 88 -17.75 -6.69 4.43
CA SER A 88 -18.90 -6.65 3.52
C SER A 88 -18.81 -7.78 2.49
N THR A 89 -19.96 -8.35 2.17
CA THR A 89 -20.12 -9.28 1.04
C THR A 89 -20.85 -8.64 -0.13
N GLU A 90 -21.13 -7.33 -0.05
CA GLU A 90 -21.86 -6.59 -1.09
C GLU A 90 -20.99 -6.38 -2.33
N VAL A 91 -21.61 -6.54 -3.49
CA VAL A 91 -20.92 -6.38 -4.78
C VAL A 91 -20.52 -4.93 -4.99
N GLY A 92 -19.25 -4.69 -5.27
CA GLY A 92 -18.70 -3.36 -5.51
C GLY A 92 -18.26 -2.60 -4.26
N GLN A 93 -18.50 -3.15 -3.07
CA GLN A 93 -17.95 -2.64 -1.81
C GLN A 93 -16.62 -3.33 -1.48
N PRO A 94 -15.73 -2.68 -0.70
CA PRO A 94 -14.57 -3.35 -0.13
C PRO A 94 -14.99 -4.54 0.75
N GLU A 95 -14.30 -5.68 0.60
CA GLU A 95 -14.55 -6.90 1.38
C GLU A 95 -14.24 -6.69 2.86
N THR A 96 -13.22 -5.90 3.17
CA THR A 96 -12.80 -5.57 4.53
C THR A 96 -12.32 -4.13 4.58
N VAL A 97 -12.76 -3.39 5.58
CA VAL A 97 -12.33 -2.02 5.87
C VAL A 97 -11.91 -1.96 7.33
N LEU A 98 -10.65 -1.59 7.56
CA LEU A 98 -10.08 -1.41 8.89
C LEU A 98 -9.56 0.01 9.00
N SER A 99 -10.14 0.83 9.88
CA SER A 99 -9.73 2.22 10.11
C SER A 99 -9.25 2.42 11.54
N PHE A 100 -8.19 3.20 11.72
CA PHE A 100 -7.63 3.57 13.02
C PHE A 100 -6.73 4.81 12.90
N TYR A 101 -6.33 5.38 14.03
CA TYR A 101 -5.50 6.58 14.10
C TYR A 101 -4.05 6.23 14.41
N VAL A 102 -3.10 6.86 13.72
CA VAL A 102 -1.67 6.68 13.94
C VAL A 102 -0.93 8.02 14.01
N PRO A 103 0.13 8.12 14.83
CA PRO A 103 1.05 9.24 14.78
C PRO A 103 1.94 9.12 13.53
N VAL A 104 2.08 10.21 12.78
CA VAL A 104 2.99 10.32 11.65
C VAL A 104 4.00 11.45 11.88
N PRO A 105 5.25 11.34 11.40
CA PRO A 105 6.22 12.41 11.54
C PRO A 105 5.72 13.70 10.86
N GLY A 106 5.69 14.79 11.63
CA GLY A 106 5.27 16.12 11.18
C GLY A 106 6.37 17.16 11.40
N PRO A 107 6.24 18.38 10.84
CA PRO A 107 7.25 19.43 10.92
C PRO A 107 7.60 19.86 12.35
N LEU A 108 6.65 19.75 13.28
CA LEU A 108 6.77 20.16 14.69
C LEU A 108 6.74 18.98 15.66
N GLY A 109 6.91 17.75 15.18
CA GLY A 109 6.85 16.54 16.00
C GLY A 109 6.06 15.45 15.31
N TYR A 110 4.87 15.16 15.82
CA TYR A 110 3.97 14.18 15.26
C TYR A 110 2.64 14.82 14.88
N ASP A 111 2.20 14.56 13.66
CA ASP A 111 0.83 14.79 13.23
C ASP A 111 0.03 13.49 13.43
N ILE A 112 -1.30 13.59 13.33
CA ILE A 112 -2.20 12.44 13.43
C ILE A 112 -2.84 12.23 12.07
N GLU A 113 -2.78 10.99 11.59
CA GLU A 113 -3.54 10.54 10.42
C GLU A 113 -4.56 9.49 10.84
N GLN A 114 -5.74 9.57 10.24
CA GLN A 114 -6.62 8.42 10.13
C GLN A 114 -6.15 7.58 8.95
N VAL A 115 -5.87 6.31 9.20
CA VAL A 115 -5.48 5.36 8.18
C VAL A 115 -6.59 4.33 8.02
N THR A 116 -7.00 4.11 6.77
CA THR A 116 -7.98 3.10 6.40
C THR A 116 -7.32 2.10 5.47
N TYR A 117 -7.32 0.83 5.87
CA TYR A 117 -6.93 -0.29 5.04
C TYR A 117 -8.16 -0.94 4.44
N GLU A 118 -8.15 -1.09 3.12
CA GLU A 118 -9.25 -1.68 2.38
C GLU A 118 -8.78 -2.86 1.53
N ILE A 119 -9.60 -3.89 1.48
CA ILE A 119 -9.49 -4.98 0.50
C ILE A 119 -10.58 -4.78 -0.53
N ALA A 120 -10.25 -4.17 -1.66
CA ALA A 120 -11.21 -3.90 -2.73
C ALA A 120 -11.22 -5.06 -3.75
N PRO A 121 -12.39 -5.59 -4.11
CA PRO A 121 -12.48 -6.51 -5.24
C PRO A 121 -12.16 -5.76 -6.54
N THR A 122 -11.45 -6.42 -7.47
CA THR A 122 -11.17 -5.85 -8.80
C THR A 122 -11.83 -6.68 -9.90
N ARG A 123 -11.07 -7.46 -10.67
CA ARG A 123 -11.59 -8.35 -11.72
C ARG A 123 -11.29 -9.81 -11.40
N GLY A 124 -12.32 -10.64 -11.49
CA GLY A 124 -12.20 -12.07 -11.17
C GLY A 124 -11.78 -12.28 -9.71
N ALA A 125 -10.79 -13.15 -9.48
CA ALA A 125 -10.27 -13.45 -8.13
C ALA A 125 -9.16 -12.48 -7.66
N GLN A 126 -9.00 -11.33 -8.32
CA GLN A 126 -7.99 -10.33 -7.97
C GLN A 126 -8.56 -9.32 -6.97
N ARG A 127 -7.73 -8.96 -6.00
CA ARG A 127 -8.02 -7.95 -4.97
C ARG A 127 -6.93 -6.89 -4.96
N GLU A 128 -7.30 -5.70 -4.57
CA GLU A 128 -6.38 -4.62 -4.24
C GLU A 128 -6.38 -4.40 -2.73
N TRP A 129 -5.20 -4.46 -2.14
CA TRP A 129 -4.96 -3.99 -0.79
C TRP A 129 -4.57 -2.52 -0.86
N ARG A 130 -5.44 -1.65 -0.37
CA ARG A 130 -5.24 -0.20 -0.35
C ARG A 130 -4.99 0.30 1.07
N ARG A 131 -4.15 1.33 1.18
CA ARG A 131 -3.97 2.14 2.38
C ARG A 131 -4.36 3.56 2.03
N ILE A 132 -5.38 4.07 2.69
CA ILE A 132 -5.89 5.43 2.54
C ILE A 132 -5.47 6.20 3.78
N SER A 133 -4.79 7.33 3.63
CA SER A 133 -4.40 8.20 4.74
C SER A 133 -5.09 9.55 4.61
N ALA A 134 -5.74 9.98 5.68
CA ALA A 134 -6.34 11.30 5.81
C ALA A 134 -5.73 12.01 7.03
N PRO A 135 -5.05 13.15 6.85
CA PRO A 135 -4.63 13.98 7.96
C PRO A 135 -5.82 14.39 8.81
N CYS A 136 -5.74 14.29 10.14
CA CYS A 136 -6.82 14.74 11.02
C CYS A 136 -6.85 16.26 11.23
N SER A 137 -5.84 16.99 10.74
CA SER A 137 -5.75 18.44 10.84
C SER A 137 -4.95 19.03 9.68
N GLY A 138 -5.07 20.36 9.49
CA GLY A 138 -4.33 21.10 8.47
C GLY A 138 -5.06 21.20 7.12
N PRO A 139 -4.44 21.86 6.12
CA PRO A 139 -5.08 22.22 4.85
C PRO A 139 -5.40 21.04 3.93
N PHE A 140 -4.94 19.83 4.28
CA PHE A 140 -5.13 18.61 3.50
C PHE A 140 -6.03 17.59 4.21
N ALA A 141 -6.72 17.99 5.29
CA ALA A 141 -7.60 17.08 6.04
C ALA A 141 -8.72 16.48 5.17
N ASP A 142 -9.19 17.23 4.16
CA ASP A 142 -10.24 16.80 3.23
C ASP A 142 -9.70 16.08 1.97
N ALA A 143 -8.39 15.83 1.89
CA ALA A 143 -7.71 15.28 0.72
C ALA A 143 -7.04 13.93 1.04
N PRO A 144 -7.80 12.83 1.17
CA PRO A 144 -7.24 11.53 1.48
C PRO A 144 -6.34 11.01 0.36
N VAL A 145 -5.19 10.44 0.73
CA VAL A 145 -4.22 9.86 -0.20
C VAL A 145 -4.37 8.35 -0.21
N THR A 146 -4.64 7.77 -1.39
CA THR A 146 -4.78 6.32 -1.56
C THR A 146 -3.51 5.71 -2.15
N ASN A 147 -2.92 4.75 -1.43
CA ASN A 147 -1.77 3.97 -1.86
C ASN A 147 -2.18 2.50 -2.05
N VAL A 148 -1.93 1.94 -3.24
CA VAL A 148 -2.10 0.50 -3.49
C VAL A 148 -0.85 -0.23 -2.99
N LEU A 149 -1.01 -1.02 -1.93
CA LEU A 149 0.09 -1.78 -1.32
C LEU A 149 0.33 -3.12 -2.00
N PHE A 150 -0.74 -3.75 -2.49
CA PHE A 150 -0.65 -5.04 -3.16
C PHE A 150 -1.83 -5.24 -4.11
N THR A 151 -1.55 -5.82 -5.27
CA THR A 151 -2.57 -6.28 -6.22
C THR A 151 -2.28 -7.74 -6.55
N GLY A 152 -3.26 -8.60 -6.32
CA GLY A 152 -3.08 -10.04 -6.51
C GLY A 152 -4.29 -10.86 -6.07
N SER A 153 -4.21 -12.16 -6.24
CA SER A 153 -5.10 -13.09 -5.55
C SER A 153 -4.55 -13.34 -4.14
N PHE A 154 -5.32 -12.98 -3.13
CA PHE A 154 -5.01 -13.23 -1.71
C PHE A 154 -6.31 -13.23 -0.90
N SER A 155 -6.28 -13.71 0.34
CA SER A 155 -7.32 -13.45 1.33
C SER A 155 -6.63 -12.93 2.58
N LEU A 156 -7.14 -11.84 3.13
CA LEU A 156 -6.70 -11.31 4.42
C LEU A 156 -7.92 -11.28 5.32
N ILE A 157 -7.88 -12.09 6.39
CA ILE A 157 -8.89 -12.10 7.43
C ILE A 157 -8.34 -11.24 8.57
N VAL A 158 -9.14 -10.27 9.01
CA VAL A 158 -8.84 -9.41 10.15
C VAL A 158 -9.84 -9.76 11.24
N GLU A 159 -9.33 -10.12 12.42
CA GLU A 159 -10.14 -10.40 13.60
C GLU A 159 -9.61 -9.59 14.76
N ILE A 160 -10.51 -8.99 15.52
CA ILE A 160 -10.16 -8.27 16.75
C ILE A 160 -10.32 -9.22 17.91
N LEU A 161 -9.27 -9.32 18.74
CA LEU A 161 -9.29 -10.16 19.92
C LEU A 161 -9.60 -9.28 21.13
N SER A 162 -10.77 -9.53 21.73
CA SER A 162 -11.23 -8.88 22.96
C SER A 162 -11.72 -9.96 23.90
N GLU A 163 -11.21 -9.99 25.13
CA GLU A 163 -11.62 -10.96 26.16
C GLU A 163 -11.62 -12.42 25.66
N GLU A 164 -10.57 -12.79 24.92
CA GLU A 164 -10.38 -14.12 24.28
C GLU A 164 -11.39 -14.46 23.17
N VAL A 165 -12.29 -13.55 22.81
CA VAL A 165 -13.24 -13.69 21.70
C VAL A 165 -12.72 -12.98 20.46
N ALA A 166 -12.85 -13.66 19.30
CA ALA A 166 -12.50 -13.10 18.01
C ALA A 166 -13.72 -12.43 17.36
N HIS A 167 -13.59 -11.16 17.03
CA HIS A 167 -14.64 -10.35 16.42
C HIS A 167 -14.29 -10.00 14.97
N PRO A 168 -15.12 -10.36 13.97
CA PRO A 168 -14.92 -9.98 12.58
C PRO A 168 -15.40 -8.55 12.27
N VAL A 169 -16.10 -7.90 13.20
CA VAL A 169 -16.62 -6.54 13.10
C VAL A 169 -16.35 -5.83 14.42
N TRP A 170 -15.93 -4.56 14.35
CA TRP A 170 -15.61 -3.75 15.52
C TRP A 170 -16.02 -2.28 15.33
N PRO A 171 -16.56 -1.63 16.37
CA PRO A 171 -17.02 -2.22 17.63
C PRO A 171 -18.16 -3.25 17.40
N PRO A 172 -18.37 -4.21 18.33
CA PRO A 172 -19.44 -5.18 18.20
C PRO A 172 -20.83 -4.51 18.13
N PRO A 173 -21.77 -4.97 17.29
CA PRO A 173 -23.08 -4.32 17.10
C PRO A 173 -24.03 -4.45 18.31
N GLN A 174 -23.76 -5.38 19.24
CA GLN A 174 -24.54 -5.59 20.46
C GLN A 174 -23.56 -5.75 21.64
N GLY A 175 -23.39 -4.72 22.46
CA GLY A 175 -22.57 -4.81 23.68
C GLY A 175 -22.12 -3.46 24.23
N GLU A 176 -22.23 -3.30 25.55
CA GLU A 176 -21.94 -2.14 26.41
C GLU A 176 -20.46 -1.68 26.43
N THR A 177 -19.62 -2.18 25.53
CA THR A 177 -18.21 -1.81 25.47
C THR A 177 -18.12 -0.43 24.83
N LYS A 178 -17.80 0.59 25.64
CA LYS A 178 -17.42 1.91 25.12
C LYS A 178 -16.38 1.68 24.01
N PRO A 179 -16.58 2.24 22.79
CA PRO A 179 -15.69 2.00 21.67
C PRO A 179 -14.26 2.37 22.08
N GLY A 180 -13.44 1.34 22.28
CA GLY A 180 -12.10 1.43 22.80
C GLY A 180 -11.12 0.75 21.86
N LEU A 181 -9.84 1.02 22.09
CA LEU A 181 -8.77 0.29 21.42
C LEU A 181 -8.75 -1.16 21.95
N PRO A 182 -8.85 -2.18 21.08
CA PRO A 182 -8.77 -3.57 21.52
C PRO A 182 -7.35 -3.95 21.96
N ALA A 183 -7.21 -5.09 22.65
CA ALA A 183 -5.91 -5.55 23.14
C ALA A 183 -5.01 -6.09 22.00
N SER A 184 -5.56 -6.86 21.07
CA SER A 184 -4.82 -7.36 19.92
C SER A 184 -5.71 -7.53 18.68
N VAL A 185 -5.06 -7.54 17.51
CA VAL A 185 -5.67 -7.87 16.22
C VAL A 185 -4.94 -9.07 15.64
N ARG A 186 -5.70 -10.08 15.21
CA ARG A 186 -5.19 -11.23 14.46
C ARG A 186 -5.39 -10.99 12.96
N LEU A 187 -4.28 -11.02 12.23
CA LEU A 187 -4.21 -10.89 10.79
C LEU A 187 -3.85 -12.23 10.18
N THR A 188 -4.74 -12.82 9.37
CA THR A 188 -4.46 -14.09 8.69
C THR A 188 -4.38 -13.88 7.20
N LEU A 189 -3.16 -13.98 6.64
CA LEU A 189 -2.91 -13.85 5.20
C LEU A 189 -2.84 -15.23 4.54
N ALA A 190 -3.67 -15.45 3.53
CA ALA A 190 -3.62 -16.62 2.65
C ALA A 190 -3.25 -16.19 1.22
N LEU A 191 -2.22 -16.85 0.66
CA LEU A 191 -1.77 -16.67 -0.72
C LEU A 191 -1.98 -17.97 -1.51
N PRO A 192 -2.26 -17.90 -2.83
CA PRO A 192 -2.39 -19.09 -3.67
C PRO A 192 -1.19 -20.03 -3.54
N GLY A 193 -1.47 -21.32 -3.31
CA GLY A 193 -0.44 -22.34 -3.16
C GLY A 193 0.37 -22.30 -1.85
N GLN A 194 -0.04 -21.49 -0.87
CA GLN A 194 0.61 -21.42 0.45
C GLN A 194 -0.42 -21.64 1.57
N ALA A 195 0.03 -22.26 2.66
CA ALA A 195 -0.77 -22.35 3.87
C ALA A 195 -1.05 -20.93 4.43
N PRO A 196 -2.24 -20.66 4.97
CA PRO A 196 -2.55 -19.41 5.65
C PRO A 196 -1.57 -19.13 6.79
N ARG A 197 -1.17 -17.88 6.94
CA ARG A 197 -0.22 -17.44 7.98
C ARG A 197 -0.90 -16.45 8.92
N PRO A 198 -1.23 -16.87 10.16
CA PRO A 198 -1.70 -15.94 11.18
C PRO A 198 -0.54 -15.10 11.70
N THR A 199 -0.82 -13.85 12.02
CA THR A 199 0.07 -12.91 12.69
C THR A 199 -0.77 -12.15 13.70
N GLU A 200 -0.42 -12.23 14.97
CA GLU A 200 -1.08 -11.46 16.02
C GLU A 200 -0.29 -10.18 16.28
N VAL A 201 -1.01 -9.06 16.34
CA VAL A 201 -0.47 -7.73 16.60
C VAL A 201 -1.08 -7.23 17.90
N LEU A 202 -0.23 -7.02 18.91
CA LEU A 202 -0.64 -6.38 20.16
C LEU A 202 -0.76 -4.88 19.90
N LEU A 203 -1.91 -4.29 20.24
CA LEU A 203 -2.04 -2.84 20.22
C LEU A 203 -1.48 -2.31 21.53
N GLN A 204 -0.35 -1.60 21.44
CA GLN A 204 0.13 -0.85 22.58
C GLN A 204 -0.80 0.34 22.76
N ALA A 205 -1.67 0.29 23.78
CA ALA A 205 -2.44 1.44 24.19
C ALA A 205 -1.44 2.54 24.61
N ALA A 206 -1.09 3.41 23.66
CA ALA A 206 -0.29 4.59 23.91
C ALA A 206 -1.15 5.53 24.77
N THR A 207 -1.06 5.35 26.08
CA THR A 207 -1.66 6.25 27.06
C THR A 207 -0.91 7.58 26.97
N GLY A 208 -1.51 8.55 26.27
CA GLY A 208 -1.14 9.96 26.40
C GLY A 208 -0.09 10.51 25.44
N ILE A 209 -0.28 10.36 24.13
CA ILE A 209 0.32 11.34 23.19
C ILE A 209 -0.46 12.66 23.36
N ARG A 210 -0.03 13.50 24.30
CA ARG A 210 -0.56 14.86 24.42
C ARG A 210 -0.03 15.69 23.27
N CYS A 211 -0.94 16.37 22.56
CA CYS A 211 -0.56 17.31 21.53
C CYS A 211 0.17 18.49 22.20
N PRO A 212 1.39 18.88 21.78
CA PRO A 212 2.14 19.96 22.43
C PRO A 212 1.44 21.33 22.41
N ILE A 213 0.35 21.46 21.62
CA ILE A 213 -0.37 22.71 21.35
C ILE A 213 -1.69 22.81 22.14
N GLU A 214 -1.98 21.90 23.08
CA GLU A 214 -3.05 22.15 24.05
C GLU A 214 -2.70 23.38 24.89
N ARG A 215 -3.22 24.56 24.50
CA ARG A 215 -3.34 25.70 25.39
C ARG A 215 -4.12 25.20 26.60
N ALA A 216 -3.50 25.27 27.77
CA ALA A 216 -4.22 25.16 29.02
C ALA A 216 -5.47 26.04 28.90
N ALA A 217 -6.64 25.44 29.10
CA ALA A 217 -7.85 26.22 29.32
C ALA A 217 -7.50 27.24 30.39
N ALA A 218 -7.59 28.53 30.06
CA ALA A 218 -7.46 29.55 31.07
C ALA A 218 -8.53 29.23 32.13
N ASP A 219 -8.11 29.00 33.37
CA ASP A 219 -9.02 28.91 34.50
C ASP A 219 -9.82 30.21 34.56
N GLU A 220 -11.01 30.23 33.96
CA GLU A 220 -11.97 31.35 34.05
C GLU A 220 -12.43 31.57 35.50
N ASN A 221 -12.10 30.66 36.43
CA ASN A 221 -12.44 30.76 37.84
C ASN A 221 -11.31 31.30 38.74
N ALA A 222 -10.12 31.63 38.21
CA ALA A 222 -9.02 32.15 39.03
C ALA A 222 -9.15 33.64 39.42
N ALA A 223 -10.17 34.35 38.91
CA ALA A 223 -10.35 35.79 39.16
C ALA A 223 -11.32 36.14 40.30
N ALA A 224 -11.87 35.16 41.03
CA ALA A 224 -12.90 35.41 42.06
C ALA A 224 -12.36 35.56 43.50
N ASP A 225 -11.12 35.17 43.79
CA ASP A 225 -10.55 35.26 45.15
C ASP A 225 -9.40 36.27 45.21
N ALA A 226 -9.73 37.55 45.10
CA ALA A 226 -8.89 38.62 45.64
C ALA A 226 -9.48 39.06 46.99
N PRO A 227 -8.75 38.93 48.12
CA PRO A 227 -9.25 39.42 49.40
C PRO A 227 -9.32 40.95 49.39
N ALA A 228 -10.46 41.48 49.82
CA ALA A 228 -10.64 42.90 50.10
C ALA A 228 -9.66 43.31 51.21
N GLY A 229 -8.69 44.16 50.88
CA GLY A 229 -7.76 44.75 51.85
C GLY A 229 -8.45 45.82 52.69
N GLU A 230 -8.29 45.72 54.01
CA GLU A 230 -8.36 46.83 54.97
C GLU A 230 -7.17 47.78 54.81
#